data_AF-A0A9D6UIB9-F1
#
_entry.id   AF-A0A9D6UIB9-F1
#
_cell.length_a   1.000
_cell.length_b   1.000
_cell.length_c   1.000
_cell.angle_alpha   90.00
_cell.angle_beta   90.00
_cell.angle_gamma   90.00
#
_symmetry.space_group_name_H-M   'P 1'
#
loop_
_entity.id
_entity.type
_entity.pdbx_description
1 polymer ?
#
loop_
_entity_poly.entity_id
_entity_poly.type
_entity_poly.pdbx_seq_one_letter_code
_entity_poly.pdbx_strand_id
1 'polypeptide(L)'
;MKKDIGKGKEFKDKLFKLYHWDKIKVSTIEILSAAAGSIGIEPKIMEGQLKSGTKREVVLKSASGASRQYSVNSTPTVIFDNQIKATDNSIPNLEKIIESLLKM
;
A
#
# COMPACT_ATOMS: atom_id res chain seq x y z
N MET A 1 8.96 -7.00 5.48
CA MET A 1 10.27 -6.66 4.89
C MET A 1 10.29 -5.37 4.10
N LYS A 2 9.31 -5.05 3.24
CA LYS A 2 9.33 -3.72 2.58
C LYS A 2 9.15 -2.57 3.58
N LYS A 3 8.25 -2.71 4.56
CA LYS A 3 8.21 -1.83 5.74
C LYS A 3 9.49 -2.00 6.59
N ASP A 4 9.97 -3.23 6.76
CA ASP A 4 11.06 -3.58 7.67
C ASP A 4 12.47 -3.15 7.15
N ILE A 5 12.62 -2.85 5.85
CA ILE A 5 13.82 -2.27 5.20
C ILE A 5 13.57 -0.79 4.86
N GLY A 6 12.44 -0.22 5.26
CA GLY A 6 12.06 1.17 4.96
C GLY A 6 11.62 1.44 3.50
N LYS A 7 11.84 0.51 2.55
CA LYS A 7 11.55 0.66 1.12
C LYS A 7 10.10 0.43 0.70
N GLY A 8 9.17 0.54 1.65
CA GLY A 8 7.75 0.27 1.44
C GLY A 8 7.08 1.26 0.50
N LYS A 9 7.45 2.53 0.59
CA LYS A 9 6.88 3.60 -0.25
C LYS A 9 7.41 3.49 -1.67
N GLU A 10 8.72 3.41 -1.85
CA GLU A 10 9.36 3.32 -3.17
C GLU A 10 8.87 2.08 -3.94
N PHE A 11 8.64 0.97 -3.24
CA PHE A 11 8.07 -0.21 -3.89
C PHE A 11 6.64 0.01 -4.38
N LYS A 12 5.79 0.63 -3.57
CA LYS A 12 4.41 0.94 -3.98
C LYS A 12 4.41 1.92 -5.15
N ASP A 13 5.21 2.98 -5.08
CA ASP A 13 5.34 3.98 -6.14
C ASP A 13 5.81 3.33 -7.44
N LYS A 14 6.80 2.41 -7.37
CA LYS A 14 7.28 1.66 -8.53
C LYS A 14 6.20 0.77 -9.13
N LEU A 15 5.46 0.01 -8.33
CA LEU A 15 4.37 -0.82 -8.83
C LEU A 15 3.23 -0.01 -9.43
N PHE A 16 2.86 1.10 -8.79
CA PHE A 16 1.83 2.00 -9.27
C PHE A 16 2.25 2.61 -10.62
N LYS A 17 3.51 3.01 -10.77
CA LYS A 17 4.08 3.44 -12.04
C LYS A 17 3.96 2.38 -13.14
N LEU A 18 4.46 1.18 -12.85
CA LEU A 18 4.45 0.07 -13.81
C LEU A 18 3.03 -0.26 -14.29
N TYR A 19 2.06 -0.28 -13.39
CA TYR A 19 0.70 -0.65 -13.73
C TYR A 19 -0.07 0.49 -14.43
N HIS A 20 -0.05 1.71 -13.86
CA HIS A 20 -0.91 2.79 -14.35
C HIS A 20 -0.31 3.57 -15.51
N TRP A 21 1.01 3.75 -15.56
CA TRP A 21 1.69 4.50 -16.62
C TRP A 21 2.29 3.59 -17.67
N ASP A 22 3.09 2.62 -17.26
CA ASP A 22 3.83 1.76 -18.20
C ASP A 22 2.93 0.64 -18.77
N LYS A 23 1.71 0.49 -18.26
CA LYS A 23 0.71 -0.53 -18.65
C LYS A 23 1.21 -1.97 -18.55
N ILE A 24 2.14 -2.22 -17.63
CA ILE A 24 2.72 -3.54 -17.36
C ILE A 24 1.87 -4.27 -16.33
N LYS A 25 1.55 -5.54 -16.61
CA LYS A 25 0.82 -6.41 -15.69
C LYS A 25 1.69 -6.79 -14.49
N VAL A 26 1.38 -6.27 -13.30
CA VAL A 26 2.15 -6.50 -12.06
C VAL A 26 1.72 -7.75 -11.28
N SER A 27 1.37 -8.84 -11.98
CA SER A 27 0.85 -10.06 -11.34
C SER A 27 1.82 -11.24 -11.31
N THR A 28 3.03 -11.09 -11.85
CA THR A 28 4.02 -12.17 -11.92
C THR A 28 5.16 -11.94 -10.94
N ILE A 29 5.76 -13.02 -10.45
CA ILE A 29 6.84 -12.98 -9.47
C ILE A 29 8.07 -12.29 -10.07
N GLU A 30 8.33 -12.51 -11.34
CA GLU A 30 9.46 -11.94 -12.08
C GLU A 30 9.36 -10.41 -12.12
N ILE A 31 8.18 -9.86 -12.46
CA ILE A 31 7.97 -8.41 -12.52
C ILE A 31 8.05 -7.79 -11.12
N LEU A 32 7.45 -8.44 -10.12
CA LEU A 32 7.50 -7.97 -8.74
C LEU A 32 8.92 -7.98 -8.16
N SER A 33 9.73 -8.98 -8.52
CA SER A 33 11.12 -9.12 -8.07
C SER A 33 12.05 -8.15 -8.80
N ALA A 34 11.85 -7.94 -10.10
CA ALA A 34 12.57 -6.92 -10.87
C ALA A 34 12.26 -5.49 -10.35
N ALA A 35 10.98 -5.20 -10.05
CA ALA A 35 10.58 -3.94 -9.44
C ALA A 35 11.25 -3.72 -8.08
N ALA A 36 11.38 -4.78 -7.27
CA ALA A 36 12.08 -4.73 -5.99
C ALA A 36 13.58 -4.46 -6.16
N GLY A 37 14.22 -5.12 -7.14
CA GLY A 37 15.62 -4.87 -7.52
C GLY A 37 15.89 -3.40 -7.84
N SER A 38 14.99 -2.77 -8.60
CA SER A 38 15.15 -1.37 -9.02
C SER A 38 15.14 -0.34 -7.89
N ILE A 39 14.77 -0.75 -6.68
CA ILE A 39 14.74 0.11 -5.49
C ILE A 39 15.68 -0.37 -4.37
N GLY A 40 16.61 -1.27 -4.71
CA GLY A 40 17.63 -1.77 -3.78
C GLY A 40 17.18 -2.92 -2.89
N ILE A 41 16.10 -3.63 -3.24
CA ILE A 41 15.73 -4.90 -2.58
C ILE A 41 16.23 -6.06 -3.44
N GLU A 42 17.05 -6.93 -2.87
CA GLU A 42 17.59 -8.10 -3.58
C GLU A 42 16.49 -8.94 -4.25
N PRO A 43 16.49 -9.09 -5.59
CA PRO A 43 15.42 -9.78 -6.31
C PRO A 43 15.21 -11.22 -5.85
N LYS A 44 16.28 -11.97 -5.58
CA LYS A 44 16.17 -13.37 -5.14
C LYS A 44 15.49 -13.51 -3.78
N ILE A 45 15.75 -12.56 -2.87
CA ILE A 45 15.09 -12.53 -1.56
C ILE A 45 13.59 -12.24 -1.75
N MET A 46 13.25 -11.27 -2.60
CA MET A 46 11.86 -10.92 -2.90
C MET A 46 11.11 -12.11 -3.53
N GLU A 47 11.73 -12.78 -4.49
CA GLU A 47 11.21 -13.96 -5.16
C GLU A 47 10.91 -15.08 -4.16
N GLY A 48 11.87 -15.44 -3.31
CA GLY A 48 11.70 -16.45 -2.28
C GLY A 48 10.53 -16.14 -1.34
N GLN A 49 10.36 -14.87 -0.96
CA GLN A 49 9.23 -14.44 -0.13
C GLN A 49 7.88 -14.54 -0.84
N LEU A 50 7.80 -14.17 -2.12
CA LEU A 50 6.57 -14.31 -2.88
C LEU A 50 6.17 -15.78 -3.03
N LYS A 51 7.14 -16.65 -3.35
CA LYS A 51 6.93 -18.10 -3.47
C LYS A 51 6.50 -18.74 -2.16
N SER A 52 7.09 -18.31 -1.04
CA SER A 52 6.76 -18.85 0.29
C SER A 52 5.33 -18.55 0.77
N GLY A 53 4.70 -17.50 0.22
CA GLY A 53 3.37 -17.08 0.66
C GLY A 53 3.31 -16.55 2.10
N THR A 54 4.43 -16.41 2.82
CA THR A 54 4.46 -16.11 4.27
C THR A 54 3.76 -14.81 4.67
N LYS A 55 3.59 -13.86 3.74
CA LYS A 55 2.90 -12.58 4.00
C LYS A 55 1.43 -12.56 3.56
N ARG A 56 0.91 -13.66 2.99
CA ARG A 56 -0.47 -13.74 2.49
C ARG A 56 -1.49 -13.46 3.60
N GLU A 57 -1.38 -14.16 4.72
CA GLU A 57 -2.31 -13.96 5.84
C GLU A 57 -2.24 -12.55 6.42
N VAL A 58 -1.04 -11.97 6.51
CA VAL A 58 -0.86 -10.60 7.02
C VAL A 58 -1.61 -9.59 6.14
N VAL A 59 -1.53 -9.75 4.81
CA VAL A 59 -2.26 -8.89 3.86
C VAL A 59 -3.77 -9.10 3.99
N LEU A 60 -4.25 -10.35 4.06
CA LEU A 60 -5.67 -10.66 4.19
C LEU A 60 -6.27 -10.16 5.52
N LYS A 61 -5.53 -10.31 6.64
CA LYS A 61 -5.92 -9.77 7.95
C LYS A 61 -5.97 -8.24 7.93
N SER A 62 -5.02 -7.59 7.26
CA SER A 62 -5.03 -6.13 7.13
C SER A 62 -6.23 -5.62 6.34
N ALA A 63 -6.55 -6.26 5.21
CA ALA A 63 -7.70 -5.89 4.38
C ALA A 63 -9.03 -6.12 5.11
N SER A 64 -9.19 -7.31 5.71
CA SER A 64 -10.41 -7.64 6.48
C SER A 64 -10.58 -6.77 7.73
N GLY A 65 -9.48 -6.41 8.41
CA GLY A 65 -9.50 -5.47 9.53
C GLY A 65 -10.00 -4.09 9.11
N ALA A 66 -9.47 -3.54 8.01
CA ALA A 66 -9.92 -2.25 7.48
C ALA A 66 -11.42 -2.26 7.11
N SER A 67 -11.89 -3.31 6.44
CA SER A 67 -13.32 -3.44 6.10
C SER A 67 -14.21 -3.57 7.34
N ARG A 68 -13.79 -4.30 8.37
CA ARG A 68 -14.57 -4.48 9.61
C ARG A 68 -14.60 -3.23 10.49
N GLN A 69 -13.45 -2.60 10.69
CA GLN A 69 -13.30 -1.48 11.62
C GLN A 69 -13.83 -0.17 11.05
N TYR A 70 -13.68 0.04 9.74
CA TYR A 70 -13.95 1.34 9.11
C TYR A 70 -14.96 1.27 7.96
N SER A 71 -15.54 0.09 7.70
CA SER A 71 -16.44 -0.13 6.55
C SER A 71 -15.80 0.31 5.22
N VAL A 72 -14.52 -0.02 5.03
CA VAL A 72 -13.82 0.22 3.77
C VAL A 72 -14.31 -0.78 2.72
N ASN A 73 -14.95 -0.27 1.67
CA ASN A 73 -15.48 -1.02 0.54
C ASN A 73 -14.83 -0.65 -0.81
N SER A 74 -13.98 0.38 -0.83
CA SER A 74 -13.30 0.85 -2.04
C SER A 74 -11.94 1.46 -1.73
N THR A 75 -11.14 1.67 -2.76
CA THR A 75 -9.82 2.31 -2.67
C THR A 75 -9.70 3.42 -3.72
N PRO A 76 -8.99 4.52 -3.45
CA PRO A 76 -8.32 4.85 -2.19
C PRO A 76 -9.30 5.25 -1.08
N THR A 77 -8.98 4.89 0.17
CA THR A 77 -9.69 5.35 1.38
C THR A 77 -8.65 5.87 2.37
N VAL A 78 -8.90 7.03 2.99
CA VAL A 78 -8.02 7.63 3.99
C VAL A 78 -8.72 7.63 5.35
N ILE A 79 -8.00 7.19 6.38
CA ILE A 79 -8.46 7.16 7.77
C ILE A 79 -7.46 7.98 8.59
N PHE A 80 -7.96 8.96 9.33
CA PHE A 80 -7.18 9.82 10.20
C PHE A 80 -7.40 9.43 11.67
N ASP A 81 -6.29 9.38 12.42
CA ASP A 81 -6.24 9.09 13.85
C ASP A 81 -7.07 7.86 14.29
N ASN A 82 -7.13 6.83 13.43
CA ASN A 82 -7.95 5.63 13.64
C ASN A 82 -9.43 5.90 13.95
N GLN A 83 -9.95 7.10 13.66
CA GLN A 83 -11.29 7.55 14.06
C GLN A 83 -12.07 8.12 12.88
N ILE A 84 -11.44 8.98 12.08
CA ILE A 84 -12.12 9.73 11.03
C ILE A 84 -11.85 9.07 9.68
N LYS A 85 -12.84 8.41 9.10
CA LYS A 85 -12.80 8.00 7.70
C LYS A 85 -13.20 9.17 6.81
N ALA A 86 -12.34 9.57 5.87
CA ALA A 86 -12.66 10.61 4.90
C ALA A 86 -13.84 10.17 4.00
N THR A 87 -14.80 11.06 3.80
CA THR A 87 -15.96 10.86 2.91
C THR A 87 -15.58 10.87 1.43
N ASP A 88 -14.61 11.71 1.09
CA ASP A 88 -13.97 11.81 -0.21
C ASP A 88 -12.50 12.22 -0.02
N ASN A 89 -11.67 11.97 -1.04
CA ASN A 89 -10.24 12.27 -1.00
C ASN A 89 -9.88 13.56 -1.75
N SER A 90 -10.80 14.51 -1.90
CA SER A 90 -10.46 15.82 -2.44
C SER A 90 -9.50 16.55 -1.50
N ILE A 91 -8.53 17.29 -2.05
CA ILE A 91 -7.56 18.05 -1.26
C ILE A 91 -8.26 18.96 -0.22
N PRO A 92 -9.30 19.75 -0.58
CA PRO A 92 -9.98 20.60 0.40
C PRO A 92 -10.60 19.83 1.58
N ASN A 93 -11.17 18.64 1.33
CA ASN A 93 -11.74 17.82 2.40
C ASN A 93 -10.65 17.28 3.32
N LEU A 94 -9.56 16.76 2.75
CA LEU A 94 -8.44 16.22 3.53
C LEU A 94 -7.75 17.31 4.36
N GLU A 95 -7.53 18.50 3.79
CA GLU A 95 -6.97 19.66 4.51
C GLU A 95 -7.87 20.06 5.67
N LYS A 96 -9.18 20.15 5.46
CA LYS A 96 -10.15 20.48 6.51
C LYS A 96 -10.13 19.48 7.67
N ILE A 97 -10.05 18.19 7.38
CA ILE A 97 -9.95 17.14 8.43
C ILE A 97 -8.64 17.31 9.21
N ILE A 98 -7.52 17.50 8.52
CA ILE A 98 -6.20 17.69 9.15
C ILE A 98 -6.20 18.92 10.04
N GLU A 99 -6.71 20.06 9.56
CA GLU A 99 -6.81 21.29 10.35
C GLU A 99 -7.69 21.11 11.59
N SER A 100 -8.78 20.36 11.48
CA SER A 100 -9.65 20.06 12.62
C SER A 100 -8.92 19.24 13.68
N LEU A 101 -8.06 18.31 13.29
CA LEU A 101 -7.29 17.47 14.21
C LEU A 101 -6.14 18.23 14.89
N LEU A 102 -5.53 19.20 14.19
CA LEU A 102 -4.43 20.01 14.73
C LEU A 102 -4.88 21.12 15.68
N LYS A 103 -6.17 21.46 15.70
CA LYS A 103 -6.77 22.47 16.60
C LYS A 103 -7.28 21.88 17.91
N MET A 104 -7.27 20.55 18.05
CA MET A 104 -7.58 19.83 19.30
C MET A 104 -6.34 19.78 20.20
#